data_AF-F6HF15-F1
#
_entry.id   AF-F6HF15-F1
#
_cell.length_a   1.000
_cell.length_b   1.000
_cell.length_c   1.000
_cell.angle_alpha   90.00
_cell.angle_beta   90.00
_cell.angle_gamma   90.00
#
_symmetry.space_group_name_H-M   'P 1'
#
loop_
_entity.id
_entity.type
_entity.pdbx_description
1 polymer ?
#
loop_
_entity_poly.entity_id
_entity_poly.type
_entity_poly.pdbx_seq_one_letter_code
_entity_poly.pdbx_strand_id
1 'polypeptide(L)'
;MTFCIFSSILVRFCHFHRMIFFLFKHFLGHKAPFIEELEEQMQKLHEERASAILERRAADNDEMMEIQASVDAAMSVFTKSGSNEAMVAAARTAAQAASAAMREQTNLPVKLDEYGRDINLQKCMDKNRRSEARQRKRDRWDAKRMTFLENESSHQKIEGESSTDESDSETTAYQSNRDLLLQTAEQIFGDAAEEYSQLSAVKERIERWKKQYSSSYRDAYMSLSVPAIFSPYVRLELLKWDPLYEEADFDDMKWHSLLFNYGLSEDGNDFSPDDADANLVPELVERVALPILHHELAHCWDIFSTRETKNAVSATNLVIRYIPASSEALGELLAVVHKRLYKALTNFMVPPWNILVMKAVPNAARVAAYRFGMSIRLMRNICLWKDILALPVLEKLVLDQLLSGQVLPHIENIASDVHDAITRTERIISSLSGVWAGPSVTGERSNKLQPLVDYVLRLGKRLEKRHLPGVTESDTSRLARRLKRMLVELNEYDKARDISRTFHLKEAL
;
A
#
# COMPACT_ATOMS: atom_id res chain seq x y z
N MET A 1 28.99 -63.11 -18.97
CA MET A 1 28.90 -62.18 -20.12
C MET A 1 27.72 -61.22 -20.01
N THR A 2 26.57 -61.65 -19.51
CA THR A 2 25.34 -60.84 -19.33
C THR A 2 25.47 -59.67 -18.35
N PHE A 3 26.28 -59.80 -17.29
CA PHE A 3 26.50 -58.76 -16.27
C PHE A 3 27.34 -57.56 -16.78
N CYS A 4 28.36 -57.83 -17.61
CA CYS A 4 29.18 -56.78 -18.23
C CYS A 4 28.41 -55.98 -19.30
N ILE A 5 27.50 -56.64 -20.03
CA ILE A 5 26.64 -55.99 -21.03
C ILE A 5 25.62 -55.07 -20.35
N PHE A 6 24.99 -55.53 -19.26
CA PHE A 6 24.11 -54.69 -18.45
C PHE A 6 24.84 -53.47 -17.86
N SER A 7 26.05 -53.66 -17.33
CA SER A 7 26.87 -52.56 -16.80
C SER A 7 27.28 -51.56 -17.89
N SER A 8 27.66 -52.01 -19.08
CA SER A 8 28.00 -51.12 -20.20
C SER A 8 26.79 -50.39 -20.78
N ILE A 9 25.61 -51.02 -20.82
CA ILE A 9 24.36 -50.39 -21.24
C ILE A 9 23.94 -49.34 -20.20
N LEU A 10 23.96 -49.67 -18.90
CA LEU A 10 23.62 -48.72 -17.84
C LEU A 10 24.54 -47.48 -17.84
N VAL A 11 25.85 -47.68 -18.05
CA VAL A 11 26.83 -46.58 -18.14
C VAL A 11 26.60 -45.73 -19.40
N ARG A 12 26.34 -46.34 -20.56
CA ARG A 12 25.99 -45.59 -21.79
C ARG A 12 24.65 -44.86 -21.66
N PHE A 13 23.68 -45.42 -20.93
CA PHE A 13 22.37 -44.83 -20.68
C PHE A 13 22.46 -43.65 -19.69
N CYS A 14 23.27 -43.77 -18.64
CA CYS A 14 23.65 -42.65 -17.76
C CYS A 14 24.36 -41.54 -18.55
N HIS A 15 25.27 -41.88 -19.47
CA HIS A 15 25.93 -40.91 -20.33
C HIS A 15 24.95 -40.19 -21.27
N PHE A 16 23.98 -40.92 -21.80
CA PHE A 16 22.93 -40.38 -22.67
C PHE A 16 21.99 -39.42 -21.92
N HIS A 17 21.56 -39.78 -20.70
CA HIS A 17 20.78 -38.89 -19.84
C HIS A 17 21.57 -37.64 -19.43
N ARG A 18 22.86 -37.79 -19.11
CA ARG A 18 23.76 -36.65 -18.87
C ARG A 18 23.95 -35.77 -20.10
N MET A 19 24.02 -36.34 -21.30
CA MET A 19 24.17 -35.58 -22.54
C MET A 19 22.91 -34.78 -22.88
N ILE A 20 21.73 -35.40 -22.75
CA ILE A 20 20.44 -34.71 -22.94
C ILE A 20 20.28 -33.60 -21.89
N PHE A 21 20.64 -33.86 -20.65
CA PHE A 21 20.65 -32.84 -19.60
C PHE A 21 21.58 -31.67 -19.93
N PHE A 22 22.78 -31.93 -20.45
CA PHE A 22 23.72 -30.89 -20.83
C PHE A 22 23.21 -30.04 -22.00
N LEU A 23 22.62 -30.67 -23.03
CA LEU A 23 21.99 -29.98 -24.15
C LEU A 23 20.79 -29.13 -23.69
N PHE A 24 19.97 -29.68 -22.81
CA PHE A 24 18.82 -28.98 -22.25
C PHE A 24 19.24 -27.79 -21.37
N LYS A 25 20.30 -27.94 -20.56
CA LYS A 25 20.88 -26.83 -19.80
C LYS A 25 21.43 -25.73 -20.72
N HIS A 26 22.07 -26.10 -21.84
CA HIS A 26 22.53 -25.13 -22.84
C HIS A 26 21.36 -24.40 -23.52
N PHE A 27 20.28 -25.12 -23.85
CA PHE A 27 19.05 -24.53 -24.38
C PHE A 27 18.43 -23.53 -23.40
N LEU A 28 18.25 -23.91 -22.13
CA LEU A 28 17.73 -23.00 -21.10
C LEU A 28 18.67 -21.79 -20.91
N GLY A 29 19.98 -21.99 -20.98
CA GLY A 29 20.97 -20.92 -20.94
C GLY A 29 20.84 -19.94 -22.11
N HIS A 30 20.51 -20.41 -23.31
CA HIS A 30 20.23 -19.54 -24.46
C HIS A 30 18.92 -18.76 -24.30
N LYS A 31 17.93 -19.30 -23.58
CA LYS A 31 16.62 -18.66 -23.35
C LYS A 31 16.63 -17.67 -22.17
N ALA A 32 17.52 -17.87 -21.20
CA ALA A 32 17.69 -17.00 -20.03
C ALA A 32 17.73 -15.49 -20.33
N PRO A 33 18.55 -14.97 -21.26
CA PRO A 33 18.60 -13.52 -21.51
C PRO A 33 17.28 -12.94 -22.04
N PHE A 34 16.52 -13.71 -22.82
CA PHE A 34 15.21 -13.26 -23.31
C PHE A 34 14.16 -13.20 -22.19
N ILE A 35 14.22 -14.13 -21.24
CA ILE A 35 13.35 -14.13 -20.06
C ILE A 35 13.71 -12.94 -19.15
N GLU A 36 15.00 -12.69 -18.94
CA GLU A 36 15.49 -11.53 -18.17
C GLU A 36 15.06 -10.20 -18.81
N GLU A 37 15.16 -10.06 -20.13
CA GLU A 37 14.69 -8.87 -20.84
C GLU A 37 13.17 -8.66 -20.70
N LEU A 38 12.37 -9.73 -20.78
CA LEU A 38 10.92 -9.65 -20.57
C LEU A 38 10.55 -9.23 -19.16
N GLU A 39 11.24 -9.78 -18.14
CA GLU A 39 11.05 -9.38 -16.75
C GLU A 39 11.41 -7.92 -16.53
N GLU A 40 12.52 -7.44 -17.10
CA GLU A 40 12.93 -6.04 -17.02
C GLU A 40 11.90 -5.11 -17.69
N GLN A 41 11.38 -5.47 -18.87
CA GLN A 41 10.32 -4.69 -19.52
C GLN A 41 9.02 -4.68 -18.70
N MET A 42 8.66 -5.81 -18.06
CA MET A 42 7.48 -5.87 -17.19
C MET A 42 7.65 -5.00 -15.94
N GLN A 43 8.81 -5.08 -15.28
CA GLN A 43 9.16 -4.23 -14.14
C GLN A 43 9.08 -2.75 -14.52
N LYS A 44 9.69 -2.37 -15.65
CA LYS A 44 9.64 -1.00 -16.15
C LYS A 44 8.20 -0.52 -16.40
N LEU A 45 7.35 -1.37 -16.98
CA LEU A 45 5.94 -1.05 -17.20
C LEU A 45 5.20 -0.80 -15.87
N HIS A 46 5.50 -1.59 -14.83
CA HIS A 46 4.94 -1.41 -13.49
C HIS A 46 5.45 -0.12 -12.83
N GLU A 47 6.75 0.18 -12.95
CA GLU A 47 7.35 1.41 -12.45
C GLU A 47 6.78 2.66 -13.14
N GLU A 48 6.52 2.60 -14.44
CA GLU A 48 5.88 3.69 -15.20
C GLU A 48 4.47 3.96 -14.70
N ARG A 49 3.68 2.91 -14.46
CA ARG A 49 2.33 3.02 -13.86
C ARG A 49 2.40 3.64 -12.46
N ALA A 50 3.30 3.16 -11.61
CA ALA A 50 3.49 3.69 -10.26
C ALA A 50 3.95 5.16 -10.27
N SER A 51 4.86 5.51 -11.19
CA SER A 51 5.35 6.88 -11.36
C SER A 51 4.23 7.84 -11.76
N ALA A 52 3.33 7.45 -12.67
CA ALA A 52 2.16 8.25 -13.04
C ALA A 52 1.22 8.51 -11.84
N ILE A 53 1.06 7.53 -10.95
CA ILE A 53 0.29 7.72 -9.69
C ILE A 53 1.02 8.69 -8.74
N LEU A 54 2.34 8.54 -8.58
CA LEU A 54 3.15 9.41 -7.72
C LEU A 54 3.16 10.86 -8.21
N GLU A 55 3.27 11.09 -9.52
CA GLU A 55 3.23 12.43 -10.12
C GLU A 55 1.89 13.13 -9.86
N ARG A 56 0.77 12.42 -9.98
CA ARG A 56 -0.55 12.97 -9.63
C ARG A 56 -0.63 13.38 -8.16
N ARG A 57 -0.05 12.58 -7.27
CA ARG A 57 -0.04 12.89 -5.83
C ARG A 57 0.91 14.02 -5.49
N ALA A 58 2.03 14.15 -6.19
CA ALA A 58 2.90 15.30 -6.09
C ALA A 58 2.16 16.57 -6.53
N ALA A 59 1.40 16.52 -7.63
CA ALA A 59 0.56 17.63 -8.05
C ALA A 59 -0.53 18.01 -7.02
N ASP A 60 -1.09 17.05 -6.30
CA ASP A 60 -1.98 17.32 -5.15
C ASP A 60 -1.20 17.94 -3.97
N ASN A 61 0.06 17.53 -3.75
CA ASN A 61 0.91 18.09 -2.69
C ASN A 61 1.27 19.55 -2.92
N ASP A 62 1.47 19.94 -4.18
CA ASP A 62 1.74 21.32 -4.58
C ASP A 62 0.65 22.28 -4.08
N GLU A 63 -0.62 21.86 -4.02
CA GLU A 63 -1.73 22.72 -3.55
C GLU A 63 -1.51 23.18 -2.10
N MET A 64 -0.96 22.32 -1.24
CA MET A 64 -0.62 22.68 0.14
C MET A 64 0.51 23.71 0.19
N MET A 65 1.52 23.58 -0.68
CA MET A 65 2.62 24.55 -0.78
C MET A 65 2.13 25.89 -1.33
N GLU A 66 1.24 25.87 -2.32
CA GLU A 66 0.65 27.08 -2.93
C GLU A 66 -0.11 27.93 -1.90
N ILE A 67 -0.82 27.30 -0.95
CA ILE A 67 -1.57 28.04 0.08
C ILE A 67 -0.74 28.39 1.31
N GLN A 68 0.47 27.82 1.49
CA GLN A 68 1.28 28.01 2.69
C GLN A 68 1.62 29.49 2.93
N ALA A 69 2.04 30.22 1.90
CA ALA A 69 2.32 31.66 2.02
C ALA A 69 1.09 32.48 2.45
N SER A 70 -0.11 32.07 1.99
CA SER A 70 -1.37 32.72 2.37
C SER A 70 -1.75 32.41 3.82
N VAL A 71 -1.44 31.19 4.28
CA VAL A 71 -1.60 30.77 5.67
C VAL A 71 -0.66 31.52 6.60
N ASP A 72 0.62 31.64 6.24
CA ASP A 72 1.61 32.35 7.04
C ASP A 72 1.25 33.84 7.18
N ALA A 73 0.78 34.47 6.10
CA ALA A 73 0.26 35.83 6.12
C ALA A 73 -0.95 35.98 7.05
N ALA A 74 -1.92 35.06 6.99
CA ALA A 74 -3.08 35.07 7.89
C ALA A 74 -2.68 34.86 9.37
N MET A 75 -1.77 33.92 9.65
CA MET A 75 -1.24 33.65 10.99
C MET A 75 -0.49 34.86 11.58
N SER A 76 0.26 35.60 10.76
CA SER A 76 0.92 36.85 11.17
C SER A 76 -0.07 37.93 11.64
N VAL A 77 -1.29 37.94 11.09
CA VAL A 77 -2.35 38.87 11.53
C VAL A 77 -2.94 38.42 12.87
N PHE A 78 -3.24 37.13 13.03
CA PHE A 78 -3.83 36.60 14.26
C PHE A 78 -2.89 36.67 15.49
N THR A 79 -1.58 36.69 15.28
CA THR A 79 -0.60 36.84 16.37
C THR A 79 -0.46 38.27 16.89
N LYS A 80 -0.86 39.28 16.10
CA LYS A 80 -0.69 40.70 16.42
C LYS A 80 -1.87 41.32 17.17
N SER A 81 -3.06 40.71 17.13
CA SER A 81 -4.27 41.21 17.80
C SER A 81 -5.31 40.11 17.94
N GLY A 82 -6.05 40.10 19.05
CA GLY A 82 -6.97 39.02 19.45
C GLY A 82 -8.13 38.71 18.49
N SER A 83 -8.97 37.74 18.87
CA SER A 83 -9.97 37.10 18.00
C SER A 83 -11.29 37.87 17.87
N ASN A 84 -11.38 38.79 16.90
CA ASN A 84 -12.62 39.51 16.50
C ASN A 84 -12.94 39.32 15.00
N GLU A 85 -14.19 39.52 14.57
CA GLU A 85 -14.62 39.41 13.16
C GLU A 85 -13.83 40.32 12.20
N ALA A 86 -13.49 41.53 12.65
CA ALA A 86 -12.65 42.46 11.92
C ALA A 86 -11.24 41.90 11.64
N MET A 87 -10.71 41.04 12.52
CA MET A 87 -9.40 40.41 12.33
C MET A 87 -9.46 39.24 11.35
N VAL A 88 -10.57 38.49 11.29
CA VAL A 88 -10.77 37.48 10.25
C VAL A 88 -10.83 38.13 8.86
N ALA A 89 -11.48 39.31 8.76
CA ALA A 89 -11.49 40.09 7.53
C ALA A 89 -10.07 40.58 7.15
N ALA A 90 -9.33 41.15 8.10
CA ALA A 90 -7.94 41.60 7.88
C ALA A 90 -7.01 40.44 7.48
N ALA A 91 -7.12 39.29 8.14
CA ALA A 91 -6.36 38.08 7.83
C ALA A 91 -6.71 37.55 6.43
N ARG A 92 -7.99 37.62 6.03
CA ARG A 92 -8.42 37.27 4.67
C ARG A 92 -7.81 38.20 3.62
N THR A 93 -7.79 39.51 3.86
CA THR A 93 -7.14 40.47 2.95
C THR A 93 -5.64 40.20 2.82
N ALA A 94 -4.95 39.93 3.94
CA ALA A 94 -3.54 39.57 3.93
C ALA A 94 -3.26 38.27 3.17
N ALA A 95 -4.09 37.24 3.37
CA ALA A 95 -4.01 35.98 2.64
C ALA A 95 -4.24 36.17 1.13
N GLN A 96 -5.22 36.99 0.74
CA GLN A 96 -5.50 37.30 -0.67
C GLN A 96 -4.33 38.06 -1.32
N ALA A 97 -3.74 39.02 -0.62
CA ALA A 97 -2.56 39.74 -1.11
C ALA A 97 -1.36 38.80 -1.29
N ALA A 98 -1.11 37.89 -0.35
CA ALA A 98 -0.05 36.88 -0.46
C ALA A 98 -0.30 35.92 -1.65
N SER A 99 -1.54 35.47 -1.84
CA SER A 99 -1.90 34.64 -3.00
C SER A 99 -1.73 35.39 -4.33
N ALA A 100 -2.09 36.68 -4.39
CA ALA A 100 -1.89 37.51 -5.58
C ALA A 100 -0.40 37.70 -5.89
N ALA A 101 0.41 38.03 -4.88
CA ALA A 101 1.87 38.15 -5.04
C ALA A 101 2.52 36.85 -5.51
N MET A 102 2.07 35.69 -5.00
CA MET A 102 2.53 34.39 -5.47
C MET A 102 2.13 34.10 -6.92
N ARG A 103 0.93 34.51 -7.34
CA ARG A 103 0.51 34.39 -8.75
C ARG A 103 1.37 35.25 -9.67
N GLU A 104 1.69 36.47 -9.26
CA GLU A 104 2.58 37.37 -10.02
C GLU A 104 3.99 36.82 -10.14
N GLN A 105 4.57 36.27 -9.06
CA GLN A 105 5.89 35.66 -9.08
C GLN A 105 5.94 34.34 -9.87
N THR A 106 4.83 33.59 -9.93
CA THR A 106 4.76 32.32 -10.66
C THR A 106 4.32 32.46 -12.11
N ASN A 107 3.88 33.64 -12.54
CA ASN A 107 3.69 33.95 -13.95
C ASN A 107 5.07 34.21 -14.56
N LEU A 108 5.66 33.15 -15.12
CA LEU A 108 6.92 33.26 -15.83
C LEU A 108 6.74 34.23 -17.01
N PRO A 109 7.54 35.31 -17.11
CA PRO A 109 7.45 36.21 -18.26
C PRO A 109 7.79 35.43 -19.53
N VAL A 110 7.17 35.83 -20.65
CA VAL A 110 7.43 35.28 -21.98
C VAL A 110 8.94 35.37 -22.23
N LYS A 111 9.60 34.22 -22.34
CA LYS A 111 11.05 34.14 -22.59
C LYS A 111 11.24 33.45 -23.92
N LEU A 112 11.49 34.24 -24.95
CA LEU A 112 11.74 33.74 -26.28
C LEU A 112 13.18 33.21 -26.37
N ASP A 113 13.38 32.05 -26.99
CA ASP A 113 14.69 31.58 -27.42
C ASP A 113 15.19 32.37 -28.65
N GLU A 114 16.40 32.07 -29.11
CA GLU A 114 17.01 32.67 -30.30
C GLU A 114 16.17 32.49 -31.58
N TYR A 115 15.23 31.54 -31.58
CA TYR A 115 14.31 31.24 -32.68
C TYR A 115 12.89 31.79 -32.45
N GLY A 116 12.66 32.61 -31.43
CA GLY A 116 11.36 33.22 -31.14
C GLY A 116 10.34 32.30 -30.47
N ARG A 117 10.75 31.14 -29.94
CA ARG A 117 9.87 30.19 -29.22
C ARG A 117 9.85 30.52 -27.74
N ASP A 118 8.66 30.58 -27.15
CA ASP A 118 8.53 30.82 -25.71
C ASP A 118 8.90 29.57 -24.89
N ILE A 119 10.06 29.63 -24.24
CA ILE A 119 10.63 28.55 -23.41
C ILE A 119 9.77 28.32 -22.16
N ASN A 120 9.02 29.33 -21.72
CA ASN A 120 8.20 29.26 -20.51
C ASN A 120 6.75 28.82 -20.79
N LEU A 121 6.33 28.80 -22.06
CA LEU A 121 4.97 28.41 -22.46
C LEU A 121 4.60 27.00 -21.99
N GLN A 122 5.52 26.04 -22.16
CA GLN A 122 5.29 24.65 -21.75
C GLN A 122 5.04 24.54 -20.24
N LYS A 123 5.85 25.24 -19.43
CA LYS A 123 5.69 25.26 -17.95
C LYS A 123 4.35 25.87 -17.53
N CYS A 124 3.90 26.91 -18.23
CA CYS A 124 2.60 27.53 -18.01
C CYS A 124 1.45 26.58 -18.38
N MET A 125 1.54 25.89 -19.52
CA MET A 125 0.57 24.87 -19.95
C MET A 125 0.50 23.71 -18.96
N ASP A 126 1.64 23.19 -18.50
CA ASP A 126 1.70 22.08 -17.54
C ASP A 126 1.11 22.47 -16.18
N LYS A 127 1.33 23.71 -15.73
CA LYS A 127 0.70 24.25 -14.52
C LYS A 127 -0.81 24.36 -14.67
N ASN A 128 -1.29 24.88 -15.80
CA ASN A 128 -2.73 24.95 -16.07
C ASN A 128 -3.36 23.56 -16.13
N ARG A 129 -2.73 22.61 -16.84
CA ARG A 129 -3.18 21.21 -16.92
C ARG A 129 -3.32 20.57 -15.54
N ARG A 130 -2.32 20.74 -14.66
CA ARG A 130 -2.38 20.29 -13.25
C ARG A 130 -3.52 20.95 -12.50
N SER A 131 -3.70 22.27 -12.64
CA SER A 131 -4.77 23.01 -11.97
C SER A 131 -6.18 22.54 -12.38
N GLU A 132 -6.38 22.28 -13.68
CA GLU A 132 -7.65 21.77 -14.21
C GLU A 132 -7.92 20.33 -13.79
N ALA A 133 -6.90 19.47 -13.79
CA ALA A 133 -7.03 18.09 -13.30
C ALA A 133 -7.49 18.07 -11.83
N ARG A 134 -6.90 18.94 -10.98
CA ARG A 134 -7.35 19.14 -9.59
C ARG A 134 -8.79 19.63 -9.54
N GLN A 135 -9.19 20.59 -10.38
CA GLN A 135 -10.58 21.07 -10.42
C GLN A 135 -11.56 19.96 -10.79
N ARG A 136 -11.28 19.19 -11.84
CA ARG A 136 -12.12 18.06 -12.25
C ARG A 136 -12.30 17.04 -11.12
N LYS A 137 -11.24 16.75 -10.35
CA LYS A 137 -11.30 15.85 -9.20
C LYS A 137 -12.18 16.40 -8.08
N ARG A 138 -12.11 17.70 -7.81
CA ARG A 138 -12.98 18.38 -6.85
C ARG A 138 -14.44 18.28 -7.27
N ASP A 139 -14.74 18.61 -8.53
CA ASP A 139 -16.10 18.54 -9.05
C ASP A 139 -16.65 17.10 -8.96
N ARG A 140 -15.82 16.09 -9.25
CA ARG A 140 -16.18 14.67 -9.06
C ARG A 140 -16.46 14.34 -7.59
N TRP A 141 -15.64 14.81 -6.66
CA TRP A 141 -15.84 14.55 -5.23
C TRP A 141 -17.07 15.28 -4.70
N ASP A 142 -17.28 16.54 -5.08
CA ASP A 142 -18.45 17.32 -4.71
C ASP A 142 -19.73 16.69 -5.26
N ALA A 143 -19.74 16.24 -6.51
CA ALA A 143 -20.85 15.48 -7.08
C ALA A 143 -21.16 14.21 -6.27
N LYS A 144 -20.13 13.43 -5.90
CA LYS A 144 -20.29 12.25 -5.03
C LYS A 144 -20.80 12.62 -3.64
N ARG A 145 -20.35 13.73 -3.06
CA ARG A 145 -20.81 14.20 -1.75
C ARG A 145 -22.29 14.58 -1.80
N MET A 146 -22.74 15.24 -2.86
CA MET A 146 -24.15 15.59 -3.04
C MET A 146 -25.03 14.35 -3.15
N THR A 147 -24.61 13.31 -3.87
CA THR A 147 -25.37 12.05 -3.93
C THR A 147 -25.42 11.30 -2.59
N PHE A 148 -24.39 11.41 -1.75
CA PHE A 148 -24.43 10.84 -0.38
C PHE A 148 -25.35 11.63 0.57
N LEU A 149 -25.57 12.92 0.34
CA LEU A 149 -26.50 13.73 1.16
C LEU A 149 -27.97 13.42 0.83
N GLU A 150 -28.26 12.98 -0.40
CA GLU A 150 -29.60 12.56 -0.84
C GLU A 150 -30.00 11.18 -0.30
N ASN A 151 -29.02 10.36 0.09
CA ASN A 151 -29.25 9.07 0.74
C ASN A 151 -29.01 9.23 2.25
N GLU A 152 -30.06 9.25 3.09
CA GLU A 152 -29.97 9.41 4.56
C GLU A 152 -29.13 8.32 5.30
N SER A 153 -28.50 7.40 4.56
CA SER A 153 -27.65 6.35 5.08
C SER A 153 -26.20 6.51 4.58
N SER A 154 -25.39 7.33 5.24
CA SER A 154 -23.97 7.02 5.50
C SER A 154 -23.21 8.15 6.19
N HIS A 155 -22.24 7.75 7.03
CA HIS A 155 -21.22 8.61 7.58
C HIS A 155 -20.58 9.49 6.49
N GLN A 156 -20.66 10.82 6.62
CA GLN A 156 -19.98 11.76 5.73
C GLN A 156 -18.51 11.35 5.53
N LYS A 157 -18.17 10.83 4.34
CA LYS A 157 -16.79 10.49 4.00
C LYS A 157 -15.97 11.78 3.99
N ILE A 158 -14.86 11.79 4.71
CA ILE A 158 -13.97 12.95 4.72
C ILE A 158 -13.17 12.92 3.42
N GLU A 159 -12.94 14.10 2.84
CA GLU A 159 -12.09 14.23 1.65
C GLU A 159 -10.72 13.61 1.94
N GLY A 160 -10.15 12.91 0.95
CA GLY A 160 -8.87 12.21 1.12
C GLY A 160 -8.96 10.79 1.69
N GLU A 161 -10.14 10.31 2.10
CA GLU A 161 -10.33 8.91 2.53
C GLU A 161 -10.49 7.92 1.34
N SER A 162 -10.73 8.41 0.11
CA SER A 162 -10.96 7.57 -1.08
C SER A 162 -9.67 7.19 -1.80
N SER A 163 -9.48 5.89 -2.05
CA SER A 163 -8.21 5.27 -2.47
C SER A 163 -7.86 5.38 -3.96
N THR A 164 -8.79 5.72 -4.87
CA THR A 164 -8.56 5.55 -6.32
C THR A 164 -8.90 6.80 -7.14
N ASP A 165 -8.01 7.13 -8.09
CA ASP A 165 -8.14 8.19 -9.09
C ASP A 165 -7.27 7.86 -10.32
N GLU A 166 -7.24 6.58 -10.74
CA GLU A 166 -6.63 6.21 -12.03
C GLU A 166 -7.49 6.77 -13.19
N SER A 167 -6.84 7.20 -14.28
CA SER A 167 -7.52 7.65 -15.49
C SER A 167 -7.78 6.45 -16.40
N ASP A 168 -9.00 6.34 -16.96
CA ASP A 168 -9.37 5.24 -17.86
C ASP A 168 -8.39 5.06 -19.04
N SER A 169 -7.80 6.16 -19.52
CA SER A 169 -6.80 6.15 -20.60
C SER A 169 -5.48 5.50 -20.20
N GLU A 170 -5.01 5.72 -18.97
CA GLU A 170 -3.75 5.16 -18.45
C GLU A 170 -3.90 3.65 -18.24
N THR A 171 -5.03 3.24 -17.67
CA THR A 171 -5.39 1.84 -17.47
C THR A 171 -5.40 1.06 -18.78
N THR A 172 -5.99 1.65 -19.84
CA THR A 172 -6.07 1.00 -21.16
C THR A 172 -4.70 0.86 -21.82
N ALA A 173 -3.86 1.90 -21.76
CA ALA A 173 -2.50 1.85 -22.32
C ALA A 173 -1.62 0.82 -21.61
N TYR A 174 -1.69 0.78 -20.27
CA TYR A 174 -1.01 -0.23 -19.46
C TYR A 174 -1.43 -1.65 -19.84
N GLN A 175 -2.74 -1.91 -19.92
CA GLN A 175 -3.28 -3.22 -20.30
C GLN A 175 -2.77 -3.66 -21.69
N SER A 176 -2.82 -2.78 -22.69
CA SER A 176 -2.32 -3.11 -24.03
C SER A 176 -0.83 -3.46 -24.06
N ASN A 177 0.00 -2.73 -23.31
CA ASN A 177 1.44 -3.02 -23.24
C ASN A 177 1.72 -4.32 -22.49
N ARG A 178 1.01 -4.56 -21.38
CA ARG A 178 1.09 -5.81 -20.62
C ARG A 178 0.71 -7.01 -21.48
N ASP A 179 -0.39 -6.92 -22.21
CA ASP A 179 -0.86 -8.01 -23.08
C ASP A 179 0.15 -8.35 -24.19
N LEU A 180 0.82 -7.34 -24.75
CA LEU A 180 1.88 -7.54 -25.74
C LEU A 180 3.09 -8.28 -25.15
N LEU A 181 3.52 -7.91 -23.94
CA LEU A 181 4.62 -8.59 -23.24
C LEU A 181 4.26 -10.05 -22.93
N LEU A 182 3.03 -10.31 -22.46
CA LEU A 182 2.56 -11.66 -22.18
C LEU A 182 2.48 -12.53 -23.45
N GLN A 183 2.02 -11.97 -24.58
CA GLN A 183 2.03 -12.66 -25.87
C GLN A 183 3.45 -12.99 -26.34
N THR A 184 4.42 -12.10 -26.07
CA THR A 184 5.83 -12.33 -26.39
C THR A 184 6.42 -13.45 -25.51
N ALA A 185 6.06 -13.47 -24.22
CA ALA A 185 6.47 -14.52 -23.29
C ALA A 185 6.01 -15.92 -23.73
N GLU A 186 4.80 -16.05 -24.29
CA GLU A 186 4.27 -17.32 -24.80
C GLU A 186 5.06 -17.89 -25.99
N GLN A 187 5.81 -17.05 -26.71
CA GLN A 187 6.60 -17.45 -27.88
C GLN A 187 8.04 -17.87 -27.54
N ILE A 188 8.51 -17.64 -26.32
CA ILE A 188 9.92 -17.84 -25.93
C ILE A 188 10.40 -19.27 -26.18
N PHE A 189 9.54 -20.26 -25.93
CA PHE A 189 9.81 -21.69 -26.18
C PHE A 189 9.17 -22.24 -27.46
N GLY A 190 8.65 -21.39 -28.34
CA GLY A 190 7.93 -21.81 -29.56
C GLY A 190 8.82 -22.51 -30.60
N ASP A 191 10.13 -22.33 -30.52
CA ASP A 191 11.13 -23.00 -31.37
C ASP A 191 11.67 -24.32 -30.76
N ALA A 192 11.22 -24.68 -29.56
CA ALA A 192 11.62 -25.91 -28.89
C ALA A 192 10.61 -27.04 -29.14
N ALA A 193 11.11 -28.28 -29.14
CA ALA A 193 10.23 -29.45 -29.18
C ALA A 193 9.33 -29.48 -27.94
N GLU A 194 8.11 -30.02 -28.08
CA GLU A 194 7.09 -30.05 -27.02
C GLU A 194 7.61 -30.67 -25.70
N GLU A 195 8.49 -31.67 -25.82
CA GLU A 195 9.14 -32.34 -24.68
C GLU A 195 10.08 -31.43 -23.85
N TYR A 196 10.46 -30.26 -24.37
CA TYR A 196 11.29 -29.26 -23.70
C TYR A 196 10.59 -27.90 -23.57
N SER A 197 9.47 -27.64 -24.26
CA SER A 197 8.75 -26.36 -24.15
C SER A 197 7.72 -26.36 -23.01
N GLN A 198 7.21 -27.54 -22.61
CA GLN A 198 6.16 -27.66 -21.61
C GLN A 198 6.72 -28.09 -20.24
N LEU A 199 6.40 -27.33 -19.19
CA LEU A 199 6.80 -27.66 -17.81
C LEU A 199 6.31 -29.06 -17.39
N SER A 200 5.09 -29.44 -17.76
CA SER A 200 4.52 -30.76 -17.45
C SER A 200 5.33 -31.91 -18.07
N ALA A 201 5.76 -31.77 -19.32
CA ALA A 201 6.56 -32.78 -20.02
C ALA A 201 7.96 -32.91 -19.41
N VAL A 202 8.61 -31.77 -19.10
CA VAL A 202 9.92 -31.75 -18.44
C VAL A 202 9.83 -32.37 -17.05
N LYS A 203 8.79 -32.01 -16.28
CA LYS A 203 8.49 -32.59 -14.96
C LYS A 203 8.40 -34.11 -15.04
N GLU A 204 7.54 -34.64 -15.91
CA GLU A 204 7.31 -36.08 -16.05
C GLU A 204 8.60 -36.83 -16.39
N ARG A 205 9.44 -36.27 -17.26
CA ARG A 205 10.72 -36.88 -17.64
C ARG A 205 11.69 -36.97 -16.48
N ILE A 206 11.79 -35.92 -15.66
CA ILE A 206 12.68 -35.89 -14.50
C ILE A 206 12.13 -36.80 -13.39
N GLU A 207 10.82 -36.83 -13.16
CA GLU A 207 10.20 -37.76 -12.21
C GLU A 207 10.40 -39.21 -12.61
N ARG A 208 10.28 -39.52 -13.91
CA ARG A 208 10.59 -40.85 -14.44
C ARG A 208 12.05 -41.22 -14.19
N TRP A 209 12.98 -40.27 -14.31
CA TRP A 209 14.38 -40.49 -13.96
C TRP A 209 14.53 -40.79 -12.45
N LYS A 210 13.91 -39.99 -11.57
CA LYS A 210 13.93 -40.22 -10.11
C LYS A 210 13.40 -41.61 -9.75
N LYS A 211 12.27 -42.03 -10.34
CA LYS A 211 11.63 -43.33 -10.10
C LYS A 211 12.44 -44.51 -10.64
N GLN A 212 12.90 -44.45 -11.90
CA GLN A 212 13.49 -45.60 -12.60
C GLN A 212 15.01 -45.70 -12.42
N TYR A 213 15.72 -44.59 -12.18
CA TYR A 213 17.18 -44.56 -12.06
C TYR A 213 17.65 -43.66 -10.91
N SER A 214 17.18 -43.96 -9.69
CA SER A 214 17.44 -43.17 -8.48
C SER A 214 18.93 -42.98 -8.15
N SER A 215 19.77 -43.99 -8.38
CA SER A 215 21.23 -43.88 -8.17
C SER A 215 21.86 -42.85 -9.11
N SER A 216 21.53 -42.92 -10.40
CA SER A 216 21.98 -41.97 -11.42
C SER A 216 21.51 -40.54 -11.14
N TYR A 217 20.25 -40.40 -10.69
CA TYR A 217 19.66 -39.12 -10.30
C TYR A 217 20.46 -38.46 -9.17
N ARG A 218 20.79 -39.23 -8.13
CA ARG A 218 21.61 -38.77 -6.99
C ARG A 218 23.05 -38.46 -7.42
N ASP A 219 23.68 -39.34 -8.20
CA ASP A 219 25.07 -39.18 -8.65
C ASP A 219 25.26 -37.99 -9.63
N ALA A 220 24.17 -37.55 -10.26
CA ALA A 220 24.13 -36.35 -11.09
C ALA A 220 23.74 -35.08 -10.29
N TYR A 221 23.51 -35.18 -8.98
CA TYR A 221 23.04 -34.08 -8.13
C TYR A 221 21.78 -33.42 -8.69
N MET A 222 20.86 -34.22 -9.22
CA MET A 222 19.68 -33.70 -9.91
C MET A 222 18.80 -32.89 -8.98
N SER A 223 18.63 -33.28 -7.71
CA SER A 223 17.87 -32.51 -6.71
C SER A 223 18.30 -31.06 -6.60
N LEU A 224 19.61 -30.79 -6.71
CA LEU A 224 20.15 -29.43 -6.66
C LEU A 224 19.97 -28.67 -7.99
N SER A 225 19.78 -29.40 -9.09
CA SER A 225 19.64 -28.83 -10.44
C SER A 225 18.18 -28.59 -10.84
N VAL A 226 17.24 -29.35 -10.27
CA VAL A 226 15.81 -29.29 -10.60
C VAL A 226 15.21 -27.88 -10.40
N PRO A 227 15.49 -27.15 -9.31
CA PRO A 227 15.01 -25.77 -9.18
C PRO A 227 15.49 -24.88 -10.33
N ALA A 228 16.75 -25.00 -10.74
CA ALA A 228 17.30 -24.23 -11.85
C ALA A 228 16.71 -24.62 -13.22
N ILE A 229 16.31 -25.89 -13.39
CA ILE A 229 15.62 -26.38 -14.58
C ILE A 229 14.21 -25.82 -14.70
N PHE A 230 13.45 -25.82 -13.60
CA PHE A 230 12.06 -25.37 -13.62
C PHE A 230 11.92 -23.86 -13.57
N SER A 231 12.93 -23.15 -13.04
CA SER A 231 12.91 -21.70 -12.87
C SER A 231 12.52 -20.92 -14.14
N PRO A 232 13.05 -21.18 -15.36
CA PRO A 232 12.63 -20.49 -16.57
C PRO A 232 11.13 -20.56 -16.89
N TYR A 233 10.49 -21.70 -16.64
CA TYR A 233 9.04 -21.87 -16.86
C TYR A 233 8.23 -21.12 -15.81
N VAL A 234 8.66 -21.22 -14.55
CA VAL A 234 8.04 -20.53 -13.42
C VAL A 234 8.14 -19.01 -13.59
N ARG A 235 9.31 -18.50 -14.01
CA ARG A 235 9.56 -17.09 -14.34
C ARG A 235 8.58 -16.56 -15.39
N LEU A 236 8.44 -17.28 -16.52
CA LEU A 236 7.53 -16.88 -17.59
C LEU A 236 6.06 -16.89 -17.16
N GLU A 237 5.63 -17.85 -16.34
CA GLU A 237 4.26 -17.85 -15.82
C GLU A 237 4.03 -16.74 -14.78
N LEU A 238 5.01 -16.47 -13.92
CA LEU A 238 4.96 -15.41 -12.92
C LEU A 238 4.95 -13.99 -13.50
N LEU A 239 5.25 -13.79 -14.79
CA LEU A 239 4.97 -12.52 -15.46
C LEU A 239 3.49 -12.13 -15.41
N LYS A 240 2.59 -13.11 -15.22
CA LYS A 240 1.16 -12.90 -15.06
C LYS A 240 0.79 -12.47 -13.64
N TRP A 241 1.65 -12.73 -12.66
CA TRP A 241 1.40 -12.44 -11.25
C TRP A 241 1.59 -10.95 -10.97
N ASP A 242 0.49 -10.27 -10.66
CA ASP A 242 0.50 -8.88 -10.22
C ASP A 242 0.08 -8.81 -8.73
N PRO A 243 1.05 -8.79 -7.80
CA PRO A 243 0.78 -8.85 -6.36
C PRO A 243 0.15 -7.57 -5.79
N LEU A 244 0.06 -6.48 -6.58
CA LEU A 244 -0.47 -5.20 -6.11
C LEU A 244 -1.91 -4.96 -6.60
N TYR A 245 -2.27 -5.41 -7.80
CA TYR A 245 -3.57 -5.09 -8.40
C TYR A 245 -4.51 -6.28 -8.54
N GLU A 246 -4.01 -7.48 -8.79
CA GLU A 246 -4.85 -8.68 -8.93
C GLU A 246 -5.07 -9.35 -7.57
N GLU A 247 -6.22 -10.03 -7.40
CA GLU A 247 -6.50 -10.83 -6.20
C GLU A 247 -6.04 -12.29 -6.37
N ALA A 248 -5.66 -12.68 -7.59
CA ALA A 248 -5.17 -14.02 -7.88
C ALA A 248 -3.75 -14.19 -7.34
N ASP A 249 -3.58 -15.15 -6.44
CA ASP A 249 -2.29 -15.51 -5.86
C ASP A 249 -1.54 -16.48 -6.79
N PHE A 250 -0.21 -16.57 -6.66
CA PHE A 250 0.56 -17.54 -7.46
C PHE A 250 0.24 -19.00 -7.12
N ASP A 251 -0.42 -19.27 -5.98
CA ASP A 251 -0.90 -20.61 -5.60
C ASP A 251 -1.91 -21.17 -6.62
N ASP A 252 -2.66 -20.30 -7.30
CA ASP A 252 -3.64 -20.70 -8.33
C ASP A 252 -3.00 -20.97 -9.71
N MET A 253 -1.69 -20.75 -9.84
CA MET A 253 -0.98 -20.91 -11.12
C MET A 253 -0.64 -22.36 -11.43
N LYS A 254 -0.47 -22.66 -12.72
CA LYS A 254 -0.23 -24.02 -13.21
C LYS A 254 1.10 -24.56 -12.73
N TRP A 255 2.16 -23.75 -12.73
CA TRP A 255 3.47 -24.20 -12.24
C TRP A 255 3.41 -24.69 -10.79
N HIS A 256 2.64 -23.99 -9.93
CA HIS A 256 2.52 -24.33 -8.51
C HIS A 256 1.84 -25.68 -8.35
N SER A 257 0.63 -25.82 -8.89
CA SER A 257 -0.13 -27.09 -8.84
C SER A 257 0.64 -28.27 -9.48
N LEU A 258 1.40 -28.04 -10.54
CA LEU A 258 2.23 -29.07 -11.19
C LEU A 258 3.41 -29.49 -10.30
N LEU A 259 4.13 -28.55 -9.69
CA LEU A 259 5.36 -28.83 -8.94
C LEU A 259 5.11 -29.15 -7.46
N PHE A 260 3.95 -28.80 -6.91
CA PHE A 260 3.59 -29.08 -5.51
C PHE A 260 3.69 -30.57 -5.17
N ASN A 261 3.28 -31.43 -6.12
CA ASN A 261 3.33 -32.88 -5.96
C ASN A 261 4.61 -33.52 -6.54
N TYR A 262 5.64 -32.72 -6.85
CA TYR A 262 6.86 -33.24 -7.47
C TYR A 262 7.54 -34.25 -6.55
N GLY A 263 7.73 -35.48 -7.04
CA GLY A 263 8.41 -36.53 -6.29
C GLY A 263 7.54 -37.30 -5.29
N LEU A 264 6.25 -36.97 -5.14
CA LEU A 264 5.30 -37.81 -4.40
C LEU A 264 5.05 -39.12 -5.13
N SER A 265 4.93 -40.21 -4.36
CA SER A 265 4.54 -41.52 -4.90
C SER A 265 3.05 -41.54 -5.24
N GLU A 266 2.65 -42.32 -6.26
CA GLU A 266 1.24 -42.45 -6.70
C GLU A 266 0.31 -42.97 -5.59
N ASP A 267 0.87 -43.60 -4.56
CA ASP A 267 0.15 -44.10 -3.38
C ASP A 267 -0.24 -43.01 -2.36
N GLY A 268 0.13 -41.74 -2.59
CA GLY A 268 -0.26 -40.62 -1.73
C GLY A 268 0.40 -40.58 -0.35
N ASN A 269 1.45 -41.39 -0.12
CA ASN A 269 2.27 -41.27 1.08
C ASN A 269 3.04 -39.95 1.06
N ASP A 270 3.08 -39.28 2.21
CA ASP A 270 3.87 -38.06 2.43
C ASP A 270 5.34 -38.25 2.03
N PHE A 271 6.01 -37.14 1.70
CA PHE A 271 7.45 -37.13 1.44
C PHE A 271 8.21 -37.90 2.51
N SER A 272 9.21 -38.70 2.12
CA SER A 272 10.16 -39.20 3.11
C SER A 272 10.80 -37.98 3.79
N PRO A 273 10.97 -37.96 5.12
CA PRO A 273 11.55 -36.81 5.83
C PRO A 273 12.97 -36.43 5.34
N ASP A 274 13.64 -37.33 4.63
CA ASP A 274 14.96 -37.12 4.00
C ASP A 274 14.88 -36.90 2.46
N ASP A 275 13.70 -36.58 1.88
CA ASP A 275 13.62 -36.32 0.44
C ASP A 275 14.35 -35.01 0.10
N ALA A 276 15.43 -35.12 -0.68
CA ALA A 276 16.25 -34.00 -1.11
C ALA A 276 15.48 -32.97 -1.97
N ASP A 277 14.33 -33.36 -2.53
CA ASP A 277 13.48 -32.49 -3.36
C ASP A 277 12.31 -31.86 -2.60
N ALA A 278 12.11 -32.16 -1.31
CA ALA A 278 10.97 -31.65 -0.53
C ALA A 278 10.90 -30.11 -0.48
N ASN A 279 12.04 -29.44 -0.64
CA ASN A 279 12.14 -27.97 -0.63
C ASN A 279 12.05 -27.33 -2.02
N LEU A 280 11.67 -28.07 -3.07
CA LEU A 280 11.62 -27.55 -4.44
C LEU A 280 10.73 -26.30 -4.57
N VAL A 281 9.50 -26.35 -4.08
CA VAL A 281 8.57 -25.20 -4.16
C VAL A 281 9.06 -24.03 -3.30
N PRO A 282 9.43 -24.21 -2.01
CA PRO A 282 10.05 -23.15 -1.22
C PRO A 282 11.27 -22.49 -1.89
N GLU A 283 12.16 -23.26 -2.50
CA GLU A 283 13.36 -22.75 -3.17
C GLU A 283 13.00 -21.94 -4.43
N LEU A 284 11.99 -22.34 -5.19
CA LEU A 284 11.48 -21.58 -6.34
C LEU A 284 10.78 -20.29 -5.90
N VAL A 285 10.02 -20.33 -4.80
CA VAL A 285 9.38 -19.12 -4.24
C VAL A 285 10.45 -18.14 -3.77
N GLU A 286 11.47 -18.59 -3.06
CA GLU A 286 12.57 -17.74 -2.58
C GLU A 286 13.41 -17.16 -3.72
N ARG A 287 13.69 -17.93 -4.78
CA ARG A 287 14.53 -17.47 -5.89
C ARG A 287 13.82 -16.71 -7.00
N VAL A 288 12.51 -16.90 -7.15
CA VAL A 288 11.77 -16.35 -8.31
C VAL A 288 10.63 -15.44 -7.88
N ALA A 289 9.71 -15.91 -7.04
CA ALA A 289 8.54 -15.11 -6.65
C ALA A 289 8.91 -13.97 -5.69
N LEU A 290 9.78 -14.24 -4.70
CA LEU A 290 10.19 -13.27 -3.71
C LEU A 290 10.88 -12.03 -4.34
N PRO A 291 11.83 -12.15 -5.29
CA PRO A 291 12.40 -11.00 -5.99
C PRO A 291 11.38 -10.12 -6.72
N ILE A 292 10.35 -10.73 -7.32
CA ILE A 292 9.25 -9.99 -7.97
C ILE A 292 8.50 -9.17 -6.91
N LEU A 293 8.05 -9.82 -5.83
CA LEU A 293 7.37 -9.12 -4.74
C LEU A 293 8.24 -8.02 -4.12
N HIS A 294 9.53 -8.29 -3.94
CA HIS A 294 10.48 -7.31 -3.43
C HIS A 294 10.54 -6.07 -4.32
N HIS A 295 10.66 -6.25 -5.64
CA HIS A 295 10.66 -5.15 -6.60
C HIS A 295 9.35 -4.34 -6.52
N GLU A 296 8.20 -5.03 -6.54
CA GLU A 296 6.88 -4.39 -6.46
C GLU A 296 6.71 -3.55 -5.19
N LEU A 297 7.12 -4.06 -4.02
CA LEU A 297 7.04 -3.31 -2.77
C LEU A 297 8.05 -2.16 -2.68
N ALA A 298 9.23 -2.31 -3.29
CA ALA A 298 10.27 -1.30 -3.29
C ALA A 298 9.94 -0.11 -4.21
N HIS A 299 9.42 -0.39 -5.40
CA HIS A 299 9.32 0.59 -6.48
C HIS A 299 7.88 0.96 -6.80
N CYS A 300 6.98 -0.02 -6.90
CA CYS A 300 5.64 0.16 -7.45
C CYS A 300 4.57 0.47 -6.40
N TRP A 301 4.67 -0.09 -5.19
CA TRP A 301 3.60 -0.09 -4.20
C TRP A 301 3.19 1.31 -3.72
N ASP A 302 1.93 1.66 -3.95
CA ASP A 302 1.34 2.87 -3.41
C ASP A 302 0.85 2.69 -1.96
N ILE A 303 1.62 3.25 -1.02
CA ILE A 303 1.38 3.17 0.43
C ILE A 303 0.05 3.80 0.86
N PHE A 304 -0.49 4.77 0.10
CA PHE A 304 -1.82 5.33 0.43
C PHE A 304 -2.94 4.67 -0.36
N SER A 305 -2.66 3.68 -1.20
CA SER A 305 -3.68 2.84 -1.83
C SER A 305 -4.06 1.70 -0.89
N THR A 306 -5.30 1.71 -0.39
CA THR A 306 -5.79 0.66 0.53
C THR A 306 -5.95 -0.68 -0.18
N ARG A 307 -6.32 -0.67 -1.47
CA ARG A 307 -6.41 -1.90 -2.27
C ARG A 307 -5.03 -2.53 -2.43
N GLU A 308 -4.07 -1.78 -2.94
CA GLU A 308 -2.71 -2.29 -3.12
C GLU A 308 -2.06 -2.71 -1.81
N THR A 309 -2.30 -1.98 -0.71
CA THR A 309 -1.76 -2.39 0.60
C THR A 309 -2.34 -3.72 1.06
N LYS A 310 -3.62 -3.99 0.82
CA LYS A 310 -4.22 -5.30 1.15
C LYS A 310 -3.61 -6.42 0.32
N ASN A 311 -3.44 -6.18 -0.98
CA ASN A 311 -2.86 -7.15 -1.91
C ASN A 311 -1.38 -7.43 -1.56
N ALA A 312 -0.60 -6.37 -1.30
CA ALA A 312 0.77 -6.47 -0.81
C ALA A 312 0.90 -7.29 0.48
N VAL A 313 0.01 -7.08 1.45
CA VAL A 313 -0.03 -7.85 2.70
C VAL A 313 -0.41 -9.32 2.42
N SER A 314 -1.35 -9.58 1.53
CA SER A 314 -1.73 -10.94 1.11
C SER A 314 -0.56 -11.67 0.46
N ALA A 315 0.07 -11.04 -0.54
CA ALA A 315 1.22 -11.58 -1.25
C ALA A 315 2.43 -11.80 -0.32
N THR A 316 2.66 -10.92 0.66
CA THR A 316 3.71 -11.12 1.66
C THR A 316 3.40 -12.31 2.58
N ASN A 317 2.16 -12.44 3.05
CA ASN A 317 1.74 -13.60 3.85
C ASN A 317 1.86 -14.90 3.05
N LEU A 318 1.56 -14.87 1.75
CA LEU A 318 1.71 -16.00 0.86
C LEU A 318 3.17 -16.48 0.81
N VAL A 319 4.12 -15.57 0.62
CA VAL A 319 5.55 -15.90 0.60
C VAL A 319 6.06 -16.39 1.95
N ILE A 320 5.59 -15.82 3.06
CA ILE A 320 5.93 -16.26 4.43
C ILE A 320 5.51 -17.70 4.72
N ARG A 321 4.48 -18.24 4.03
CA ARG A 321 4.09 -19.66 4.18
C ARG A 321 5.15 -20.63 3.67
N TYR A 322 5.96 -20.22 2.70
CA TYR A 322 6.98 -21.05 2.07
C TYR A 322 8.38 -20.80 2.66
N ILE A 323 8.68 -19.56 3.02
CA ILE A 323 10.04 -19.15 3.39
C ILE A 323 10.14 -19.03 4.92
N PRO A 324 11.15 -19.67 5.55
CA PRO A 324 11.33 -19.56 7.00
C PRO A 324 11.66 -18.13 7.42
N ALA A 325 11.22 -17.74 8.62
CA ALA A 325 11.47 -16.42 9.20
C ALA A 325 12.96 -16.06 9.37
N SER A 326 13.86 -17.05 9.30
CA SER A 326 15.31 -16.88 9.36
C SER A 326 15.96 -16.56 8.02
N SER A 327 15.21 -16.57 6.90
CA SER A 327 15.76 -16.24 5.57
C SER A 327 16.18 -14.76 5.51
N GLU A 328 17.39 -14.53 5.02
CA GLU A 328 17.93 -13.18 4.77
C GLU A 328 17.08 -12.43 3.74
N ALA A 329 16.65 -13.11 2.67
CA ALA A 329 15.88 -12.50 1.60
C ALA A 329 14.48 -12.03 2.08
N LEU A 330 13.85 -12.80 2.98
CA LEU A 330 12.61 -12.35 3.64
C LEU A 330 12.87 -11.15 4.56
N GLY A 331 14.00 -11.14 5.27
CA GLY A 331 14.43 -10.00 6.09
C GLY A 331 14.60 -8.72 5.27
N GLU A 332 15.20 -8.82 4.08
CA GLU A 332 15.38 -7.70 3.14
C GLU A 332 14.03 -7.16 2.64
N LEU A 333 13.09 -8.03 2.29
CA LEU A 333 11.72 -7.65 1.91
C LEU A 333 11.05 -6.81 3.00
N LEU A 334 11.07 -7.30 4.25
CA LEU A 334 10.45 -6.60 5.38
C LEU A 334 11.17 -5.27 5.69
N ALA A 335 12.49 -5.21 5.50
CA ALA A 335 13.25 -3.99 5.63
C ALA A 335 12.83 -2.93 4.59
N VAL A 336 12.56 -3.34 3.35
CA VAL A 336 12.02 -2.45 2.30
C VAL A 336 10.65 -1.91 2.69
N VAL A 337 9.72 -2.77 3.15
CA VAL A 337 8.39 -2.34 3.60
C VAL A 337 8.51 -1.30 4.70
N HIS A 338 9.32 -1.57 5.73
CA HIS A 338 9.55 -0.64 6.83
C HIS A 338 10.14 0.70 6.34
N LYS A 339 11.14 0.66 5.44
CA LYS A 339 11.76 1.86 4.85
C LYS A 339 10.75 2.69 4.06
N ARG A 340 9.91 2.05 3.24
CA ARG A 340 8.86 2.67 2.44
C ARG A 340 7.84 3.37 3.34
N LEU A 341 7.31 2.67 4.34
CA LEU A 341 6.37 3.22 5.32
C LEU A 341 6.95 4.42 6.07
N TYR A 342 8.18 4.30 6.55
CA TYR A 342 8.88 5.38 7.24
C TYR A 342 9.06 6.62 6.33
N LYS A 343 9.54 6.42 5.09
CA LYS A 343 9.73 7.51 4.12
C LYS A 343 8.42 8.22 3.77
N ALA A 344 7.31 7.47 3.67
CA ALA A 344 6.00 8.06 3.45
C ALA A 344 5.58 8.96 4.62
N LEU A 345 5.81 8.52 5.86
CA LEU A 345 5.51 9.31 7.05
C LEU A 345 6.37 10.57 7.16
N THR A 346 7.68 10.48 6.86
CA THR A 346 8.57 11.65 6.94
C THR A 346 8.25 12.71 5.89
N ASN A 347 7.77 12.30 4.72
CA ASN A 347 7.41 13.21 3.63
C ASN A 347 5.96 13.71 3.72
N PHE A 348 5.17 13.15 4.64
CA PHE A 348 3.78 13.47 4.84
C PHE A 348 3.62 14.47 5.99
N MET A 349 2.68 15.41 5.84
CA MET A 349 2.39 16.41 6.86
C MET A 349 0.89 16.65 6.97
N VAL A 350 0.38 16.68 8.21
CA VAL A 350 -0.97 17.15 8.51
C VAL A 350 -0.87 18.57 9.05
N PRO A 351 -1.47 19.57 8.37
CA PRO A 351 -1.30 20.95 8.80
C PRO A 351 -2.01 21.22 10.13
N PRO A 352 -1.32 21.73 11.17
CA PRO A 352 -1.92 22.06 12.48
C PRO A 352 -2.62 23.42 12.45
N TRP A 353 -3.41 23.70 11.41
CA TRP A 353 -4.10 24.98 11.25
C TRP A 353 -5.34 25.05 12.13
N ASN A 354 -5.53 26.19 12.79
CA ASN A 354 -6.73 26.46 13.58
C ASN A 354 -7.93 26.87 12.70
N ILE A 355 -9.13 26.83 13.29
CA ILE A 355 -10.38 27.16 12.58
C ILE A 355 -10.37 28.57 11.98
N LEU A 356 -9.73 29.55 12.64
CA LEU A 356 -9.73 30.93 12.16
C LEU A 356 -8.92 31.07 10.86
N VAL A 357 -7.76 30.44 10.79
CA VAL A 357 -6.94 30.35 9.57
C VAL A 357 -7.72 29.69 8.45
N MET A 358 -8.35 28.55 8.74
CA MET A 358 -9.12 27.80 7.75
C MET A 358 -10.32 28.60 7.21
N LYS A 359 -10.88 29.54 7.98
CA LYS A 359 -11.94 30.47 7.54
C LYS A 359 -11.41 31.68 6.78
N ALA A 360 -10.21 32.14 7.11
CA ALA A 360 -9.59 33.32 6.49
C ALA A 360 -9.00 33.00 5.11
N VAL A 361 -8.35 31.84 4.96
CA VAL A 361 -7.63 31.45 3.75
C VAL A 361 -8.52 30.58 2.86
N PRO A 362 -8.75 30.98 1.59
CA PRO A 362 -9.49 30.15 0.63
C PRO A 362 -8.85 28.75 0.48
N ASN A 363 -9.68 27.71 0.35
CA ASN A 363 -9.29 26.30 0.22
C ASN A 363 -8.50 25.68 1.39
N ALA A 364 -8.07 26.43 2.40
CA ALA A 364 -7.27 25.88 3.51
C ALA A 364 -8.02 24.81 4.31
N ALA A 365 -9.31 25.03 4.62
CA ALA A 365 -10.16 24.02 5.27
C ALA A 365 -10.21 22.70 4.48
N ARG A 366 -10.28 22.80 3.15
CA ARG A 366 -10.36 21.65 2.25
C ARG A 366 -9.05 20.88 2.23
N VAL A 367 -7.92 21.57 2.03
CA VAL A 367 -6.59 20.95 2.05
C VAL A 367 -6.31 20.29 3.40
N ALA A 368 -6.67 20.95 4.50
CA ALA A 368 -6.53 20.37 5.83
C ALA A 368 -7.39 19.12 6.02
N ALA A 369 -8.65 19.12 5.54
CA ALA A 369 -9.52 17.95 5.54
C ALA A 369 -8.96 16.80 4.69
N TYR A 370 -8.48 17.09 3.47
CA TYR A 370 -7.83 16.12 2.58
C TYR A 370 -6.60 15.47 3.23
N ARG A 371 -5.71 16.28 3.81
CA ARG A 371 -4.53 15.81 4.54
C ARG A 371 -4.91 14.96 5.73
N PHE A 372 -5.91 15.38 6.50
CA PHE A 372 -6.43 14.56 7.58
C PHE A 372 -6.96 13.21 7.07
N GLY A 373 -7.79 13.18 6.03
CA GLY A 373 -8.30 11.94 5.44
C GLY A 373 -7.20 11.01 4.93
N MET A 374 -6.17 11.57 4.29
CA MET A 374 -4.98 10.81 3.89
C MET A 374 -4.24 10.22 5.10
N SER A 375 -4.15 10.94 6.22
CA SER A 375 -3.52 10.44 7.44
C SER A 375 -4.28 9.27 8.04
N ILE A 376 -5.62 9.31 8.04
CA ILE A 376 -6.47 8.21 8.50
C ILE A 376 -6.31 6.98 7.59
N ARG A 377 -6.24 7.21 6.27
CA ARG A 377 -6.00 6.14 5.31
C ARG A 377 -4.62 5.51 5.49
N LEU A 378 -3.58 6.32 5.64
CA LEU A 378 -2.22 5.84 5.91
C LEU A 378 -2.15 5.04 7.21
N MET A 379 -2.80 5.54 8.27
CA MET A 379 -2.91 4.85 9.56
C MET A 379 -3.54 3.47 9.40
N ARG A 380 -4.69 3.38 8.72
CA ARG A 380 -5.37 2.12 8.43
C ARG A 380 -4.48 1.18 7.60
N ASN A 381 -3.81 1.70 6.58
CA ASN A 381 -2.94 0.91 5.71
C ASN A 381 -1.75 0.34 6.48
N ILE A 382 -1.10 1.10 7.36
CA ILE A 382 -0.03 0.60 8.23
C ILE A 382 -0.56 -0.48 9.18
N CYS A 383 -1.78 -0.31 9.73
CA CYS A 383 -2.40 -1.30 10.62
C CYS A 383 -2.71 -2.65 9.93
N LEU A 384 -2.79 -2.71 8.60
CA LEU A 384 -2.95 -3.98 7.88
C LEU A 384 -1.74 -4.91 8.03
N TRP A 385 -0.57 -4.36 8.35
CA TRP A 385 0.67 -5.11 8.53
C TRP A 385 0.82 -5.74 9.92
N LYS A 386 -0.23 -5.72 10.76
CA LYS A 386 -0.19 -6.16 12.17
C LYS A 386 0.27 -7.60 12.40
N ASP A 387 0.02 -8.48 11.44
CA ASP A 387 0.34 -9.91 11.54
C ASP A 387 1.72 -10.23 10.91
N ILE A 388 2.39 -9.23 10.31
CA ILE A 388 3.69 -9.36 9.65
C ILE A 388 4.77 -8.55 10.40
N LEU A 389 4.47 -7.31 10.78
CA LEU A 389 5.41 -6.42 11.47
C LEU A 389 5.22 -6.49 12.98
N ALA A 390 6.33 -6.48 13.72
CA ALA A 390 6.30 -6.50 15.17
C ALA A 390 5.58 -5.28 15.75
N LEU A 391 4.79 -5.48 16.80
CA LEU A 391 3.99 -4.44 17.45
C LEU A 391 4.79 -3.16 17.81
N PRO A 392 6.01 -3.21 18.37
CA PRO A 392 6.78 -2.00 18.67
C PRO A 392 7.12 -1.14 17.43
N VAL A 393 7.28 -1.78 16.27
CA VAL A 393 7.51 -1.08 14.99
C VAL A 393 6.24 -0.32 14.59
N LEU A 394 5.09 -0.98 14.68
CA LEU A 394 3.79 -0.39 14.37
C LEU A 394 3.46 0.75 15.33
N GLU A 395 3.74 0.61 16.62
CA GLU A 395 3.55 1.68 17.60
C GLU A 395 4.40 2.91 17.26
N LYS A 396 5.67 2.72 16.85
CA LYS A 396 6.54 3.82 16.46
C LYS A 396 6.05 4.55 15.20
N LEU A 397 5.52 3.82 14.22
CA LEU A 397 5.02 4.41 12.98
C LEU A 397 3.65 5.10 13.20
N VAL A 398 2.72 4.41 13.85
CA VAL A 398 1.33 4.85 13.98
C VAL A 398 1.12 5.75 15.19
N LEU A 399 1.51 5.33 16.39
CA LEU A 399 1.18 6.04 17.62
C LEU A 399 2.11 7.22 17.87
N ASP A 400 3.42 7.03 17.66
CA ASP A 400 4.41 8.09 17.91
C ASP A 400 4.42 9.12 16.77
N GLN A 401 4.76 8.68 15.54
CA GLN A 401 4.98 9.59 14.42
C GLN A 401 3.68 10.17 13.84
N LEU A 402 2.70 9.33 13.54
CA LEU A 402 1.48 9.78 12.86
C LEU A 402 0.47 10.37 13.83
N LEU A 403 0.01 9.59 14.82
CA LEU A 403 -1.03 10.00 15.75
C LEU A 403 -0.56 11.15 16.63
N SER A 404 0.47 10.94 17.45
CA SER A 404 0.95 11.94 18.40
C SER A 404 1.69 13.08 17.71
N GLY A 405 2.50 12.77 16.70
CA GLY A 405 3.34 13.76 16.02
C GLY A 405 2.59 14.67 15.03
N GLN A 406 1.50 14.23 14.41
CA GLN A 406 0.84 14.97 13.32
C GLN A 406 -0.68 15.13 13.51
N VAL A 407 -1.40 14.06 13.83
CA VAL A 407 -2.87 14.04 13.84
C VAL A 407 -3.44 14.71 15.08
N LEU A 408 -2.91 14.42 16.27
CA LEU A 408 -3.36 15.03 17.53
C LEU A 408 -3.24 16.57 17.52
N PRO A 409 -2.10 17.17 17.12
CA PRO A 409 -1.97 18.62 16.98
C PRO A 409 -3.02 19.23 16.04
N HIS A 410 -3.35 18.56 14.93
CA HIS A 410 -4.39 19.01 14.02
C HIS A 410 -5.77 19.02 14.67
N ILE A 411 -6.18 17.92 15.32
CA ILE A 411 -7.52 17.83 15.92
C ILE A 411 -7.66 18.76 17.14
N GLU A 412 -6.58 19.03 17.87
CA GLU A 412 -6.60 20.00 18.97
C GLU A 412 -6.92 21.43 18.51
N ASN A 413 -6.41 21.80 17.33
CA ASN A 413 -6.62 23.12 16.73
C ASN A 413 -8.05 23.34 16.18
N ILE A 414 -8.81 22.26 15.98
CA ILE A 414 -10.22 22.28 15.56
C ILE A 414 -11.18 21.95 16.70
N ALA A 415 -10.68 21.65 17.90
CA ALA A 415 -11.51 21.19 19.03
C ALA A 415 -12.49 22.26 19.56
N SER A 416 -12.51 23.47 19.01
CA SER A 416 -13.58 24.46 19.23
C SER A 416 -14.83 24.18 18.41
N ASP A 417 -14.76 23.43 17.31
CA ASP A 417 -15.91 22.77 16.70
C ASP A 417 -16.03 21.36 17.28
N VAL A 418 -16.86 21.21 18.31
CA VAL A 418 -17.01 19.94 19.03
C VAL A 418 -17.58 18.84 18.14
N HIS A 419 -18.44 19.18 17.18
CA HIS A 419 -19.04 18.18 16.29
C HIS A 419 -18.01 17.63 15.31
N ASP A 420 -17.26 18.52 14.63
CA ASP A 420 -16.20 18.11 13.70
C ASP A 420 -15.08 17.36 14.43
N ALA A 421 -14.66 17.84 15.60
CA ALA A 421 -13.65 17.19 16.42
C ALA A 421 -14.06 15.78 16.85
N ILE A 422 -15.31 15.55 17.29
CA ILE A 422 -15.81 14.21 17.63
C ILE A 422 -15.81 13.31 16.39
N THR A 423 -16.34 13.79 15.26
CA THR A 423 -16.39 13.02 14.01
C THR A 423 -15.01 12.58 13.55
N ARG A 424 -14.01 13.47 13.59
CA ARG A 424 -12.62 13.14 13.23
C ARG A 424 -11.98 12.18 14.23
N THR A 425 -12.29 12.31 15.52
CA THR A 425 -11.78 11.39 16.54
C THR A 425 -12.31 9.97 16.34
N GLU A 426 -13.58 9.82 15.96
CA GLU A 426 -14.15 8.51 15.60
C GLU A 426 -13.42 7.89 14.40
N ARG A 427 -13.05 8.70 13.39
CA ARG A 427 -12.27 8.21 12.24
C ARG A 427 -10.90 7.69 12.66
N ILE A 428 -10.22 8.38 13.58
CA ILE A 428 -8.93 7.93 14.15
C ILE A 428 -9.10 6.57 14.83
N ILE A 429 -10.05 6.46 15.75
CA ILE A 429 -10.27 5.22 16.51
C ILE A 429 -10.66 4.07 15.57
N SER A 430 -11.52 4.33 14.59
CA SER A 430 -11.90 3.37 13.56
C SER A 430 -10.71 2.88 12.72
N SER A 431 -9.70 3.73 12.47
CA SER A 431 -8.47 3.31 11.77
C SER A 431 -7.52 2.46 12.61
N LEU A 432 -7.63 2.50 13.94
CA LEU A 432 -6.86 1.70 14.89
C LEU A 432 -7.54 0.36 15.26
N SER A 433 -8.76 0.16 14.75
CA SER A 433 -9.59 -1.00 15.06
C SER A 433 -8.92 -2.32 14.62
N GLY A 434 -8.92 -3.30 15.51
CA GLY A 434 -8.31 -4.62 15.29
C GLY A 434 -6.81 -4.69 15.60
N VAL A 435 -6.16 -3.58 15.98
CA VAL A 435 -4.78 -3.54 16.51
C VAL A 435 -4.77 -3.02 17.94
N TRP A 436 -5.32 -1.84 18.17
CA TRP A 436 -5.32 -1.16 19.47
C TRP A 436 -6.71 -0.74 19.96
N ALA A 437 -7.70 -0.72 19.07
CA ALA A 437 -9.08 -0.42 19.40
C ALA A 437 -10.02 -1.55 18.95
N GLY A 438 -11.20 -1.61 19.56
CA GLY A 438 -12.26 -2.55 19.22
C GLY A 438 -12.28 -3.81 20.10
N PRO A 439 -13.37 -4.61 19.98
CA PRO A 439 -13.67 -5.71 20.90
C PRO A 439 -12.68 -6.88 20.82
N SER A 440 -11.90 -6.98 19.75
CA SER A 440 -10.90 -8.03 19.57
C SER A 440 -9.61 -7.78 20.37
N VAL A 441 -9.44 -6.61 20.98
CA VAL A 441 -8.23 -6.24 21.74
C VAL A 441 -8.48 -6.52 23.21
N THR A 442 -7.90 -7.61 23.74
CA THR A 442 -8.10 -8.06 25.12
C THR A 442 -6.86 -7.91 26.03
N GLY A 443 -5.74 -7.44 25.48
CA GLY A 443 -4.46 -7.31 26.19
C GLY A 443 -4.23 -5.96 26.87
N GLU A 444 -3.09 -5.84 27.58
CA GLU A 444 -2.65 -4.57 28.17
C GLU A 444 -2.47 -3.49 27.11
N ARG A 445 -3.04 -2.32 27.39
CA ARG A 445 -3.05 -1.17 26.48
C ARG A 445 -1.63 -0.62 26.30
N SER A 446 -1.29 -0.25 25.07
CA SER A 446 -0.08 0.53 24.81
C SER A 446 -0.17 1.88 25.53
N ASN A 447 0.79 2.17 26.41
CA ASN A 447 0.90 3.46 27.10
C ASN A 447 0.95 4.66 26.11
N LYS A 448 1.38 4.41 24.87
CA LYS A 448 1.45 5.40 23.78
C LYS A 448 0.09 5.86 23.27
N LEU A 449 -1.00 5.17 23.60
CA LEU A 449 -2.36 5.62 23.28
C LEU A 449 -2.86 6.68 24.26
N GLN A 450 -2.19 6.87 25.40
CA GLN A 450 -2.68 7.75 26.48
C GLN A 450 -3.04 9.16 26.00
N PRO A 451 -2.25 9.81 25.13
CA PRO A 451 -2.58 11.14 24.60
C PRO A 451 -3.94 11.21 23.89
N LEU A 452 -4.35 10.15 23.17
CA LEU A 452 -5.65 10.09 22.50
C LEU A 452 -6.81 9.98 23.49
N VAL A 453 -6.66 9.15 24.52
CA VAL A 453 -7.69 9.05 25.58
C VAL A 453 -7.81 10.36 26.35
N ASP A 454 -6.69 11.00 26.69
CA ASP A 454 -6.72 12.31 27.34
C ASP A 454 -7.41 13.36 26.46
N TYR A 455 -7.21 13.30 25.14
CA TYR A 455 -7.90 14.16 24.19
C TYR A 455 -9.42 13.91 24.16
N VAL A 456 -9.87 12.65 24.14
CA VAL A 456 -11.31 12.30 24.21
C VAL A 456 -11.94 12.84 25.50
N LEU A 457 -11.24 12.72 26.65
CA LEU A 457 -11.70 13.29 27.92
C LEU A 457 -11.76 14.82 27.89
N ARG A 458 -10.78 15.48 27.25
CA ARG A 458 -10.82 16.94 27.04
C ARG A 458 -12.01 17.36 26.20
N LEU A 459 -12.38 16.60 25.16
CA LEU A 459 -13.59 16.84 24.38
C LEU A 459 -14.85 16.68 25.24
N GLY A 460 -14.92 15.65 26.09
CA GLY A 460 -16.00 15.46 27.05
C GLY A 460 -16.19 16.67 27.98
N LYS A 461 -15.10 17.17 28.58
CA LYS A 461 -15.14 18.39 29.41
C LYS A 461 -15.57 19.64 28.64
N ARG A 462 -15.19 19.77 27.36
CA ARG A 462 -15.64 20.88 26.50
C ARG A 462 -17.12 20.79 26.19
N LEU A 463 -17.63 19.58 25.96
CA LEU A 463 -19.05 19.32 25.74
C LEU A 463 -19.86 19.63 27.00
N GLU A 464 -19.37 19.22 28.18
CA GLU A 464 -20.00 19.51 29.48
C GLU A 464 -20.09 21.04 29.72
N LYS A 465 -19.03 21.80 29.46
CA LYS A 465 -19.06 23.27 29.55
C LYS A 465 -20.11 23.92 28.63
N ARG A 466 -20.41 23.32 27.48
CA ARG A 466 -21.45 23.78 26.54
C ARG A 466 -22.85 23.32 26.92
N HIS A 467 -22.97 22.31 27.77
CA HIS A 467 -24.27 21.85 28.28
C HIS A 467 -24.90 22.89 29.23
N LEU A 468 -24.08 23.77 29.81
CA LEU A 468 -24.50 24.78 30.80
C LEU A 468 -25.24 26.02 30.22
N PRO A 469 -25.21 26.34 28.91
CA PRO A 469 -26.14 27.33 28.33
C PRO A 469 -26.82 26.90 27.01
N GLY A 470 -28.17 26.81 27.01
CA GLY A 470 -29.04 27.08 25.84
C GLY A 470 -29.01 26.14 24.62
N VAL A 471 -28.26 25.03 24.64
CA VAL A 471 -28.23 24.04 23.55
C VAL A 471 -29.29 22.95 23.77
N THR A 472 -29.90 22.46 22.68
CA THR A 472 -30.83 21.33 22.68
C THR A 472 -30.22 20.10 23.39
N GLU A 473 -30.84 19.70 24.50
CA GLU A 473 -30.39 18.59 25.36
C GLU A 473 -30.18 17.27 24.59
N SER A 474 -30.96 17.08 23.51
CA SER A 474 -30.89 15.93 22.61
C SER A 474 -29.57 15.82 21.83
N ASP A 475 -29.04 16.93 21.32
CA ASP A 475 -27.81 16.93 20.51
C ASP A 475 -26.57 16.70 21.37
N THR A 476 -26.54 17.32 22.54
CA THR A 476 -25.46 17.13 23.54
C THR A 476 -25.44 15.67 24.01
N SER A 477 -26.60 15.08 24.30
CA SER A 477 -26.71 13.67 24.66
C SER A 477 -26.23 12.74 23.55
N ARG A 478 -26.54 13.03 22.28
CA ARG A 478 -26.07 12.27 21.11
C ARG A 478 -24.55 12.31 20.97
N LEU A 479 -23.92 13.47 21.17
CA LEU A 479 -22.46 13.61 21.15
C LEU A 479 -21.79 12.91 22.36
N ALA A 480 -22.40 12.96 23.54
CA ALA A 480 -21.93 12.24 24.71
C ALA A 480 -21.96 10.72 24.51
N ARG A 481 -23.00 10.17 23.86
CA ARG A 481 -23.04 8.73 23.49
C ARG A 481 -21.91 8.33 22.55
N ARG A 482 -21.56 9.20 21.59
CA ARG A 482 -20.42 8.99 20.68
C ARG A 482 -19.09 8.97 21.44
N LEU A 483 -18.87 9.91 22.36
CA LEU A 483 -17.70 9.93 23.25
C LEU A 483 -17.61 8.68 24.14
N LYS A 484 -18.74 8.26 24.73
CA LYS A 484 -18.83 7.01 25.51
C LYS A 484 -18.39 5.81 24.65
N ARG A 485 -18.94 5.67 23.43
CA ARG A 485 -18.60 4.57 22.51
C ARG A 485 -17.11 4.55 22.17
N MET A 486 -16.52 5.72 21.89
CA MET A 486 -15.09 5.83 21.63
C MET A 486 -14.23 5.35 22.80
N LEU A 487 -14.60 5.67 24.04
CA LEU A 487 -13.90 5.16 25.22
C LEU A 487 -14.06 3.64 25.38
N VAL A 488 -15.24 3.09 25.09
CA VAL A 488 -15.45 1.64 25.08
C VAL A 488 -14.58 0.97 24.01
N GLU A 489 -14.51 1.52 22.80
CA GLU A 489 -13.63 1.02 21.73
C GLU A 489 -12.14 1.10 22.11
N LEU A 490 -11.75 2.02 22.97
CA LEU A 490 -10.40 2.14 23.51
C LEU A 490 -10.17 1.31 24.79
N ASN A 491 -11.13 0.44 25.17
CA ASN A 491 -11.12 -0.37 26.39
C ASN A 491 -11.06 0.45 27.71
N GLU A 492 -11.55 1.69 27.68
CA GLU A 492 -11.58 2.62 28.82
C GLU A 492 -12.95 2.63 29.51
N TYR A 493 -13.37 1.47 30.02
CA TYR A 493 -14.72 1.26 30.56
C TYR A 493 -15.06 2.15 31.76
N ASP A 494 -14.11 2.38 32.68
CA ASP A 494 -14.35 3.23 33.85
C ASP A 494 -14.61 4.68 33.45
N LYS A 495 -13.77 5.22 32.53
CA LYS A 495 -13.96 6.56 31.97
C LYS A 495 -15.25 6.66 31.15
N ALA A 496 -15.62 5.60 30.44
CA ALA A 496 -16.89 5.55 29.71
C ALA A 496 -18.10 5.60 30.67
N ARG A 497 -18.04 4.92 31.83
CA ARG A 497 -19.07 5.02 32.87
C ARG A 497 -19.15 6.43 33.45
N ASP A 498 -18.02 7.11 33.63
CA ASP A 498 -18.02 8.48 34.13
C ASP A 498 -18.70 9.44 33.13
N ILE A 499 -18.45 9.31 31.82
CA ILE A 499 -19.22 10.05 30.81
C ILE A 499 -20.72 9.75 30.90
N SER A 500 -21.11 8.48 31.05
CA SER A 500 -22.53 8.11 31.22
C SER A 500 -23.18 8.77 32.43
N ARG A 501 -22.44 8.88 33.55
CA ARG A 501 -22.91 9.54 34.78
C ARG A 501 -23.05 11.05 34.58
N THR A 502 -22.05 11.71 34.02
CA THR A 502 -22.03 13.16 33.80
C THR A 502 -23.16 13.63 32.88
N PHE A 503 -23.52 12.85 31.86
CA PHE A 503 -24.56 13.21 30.89
C PHE A 503 -25.88 12.44 31.06
N HIS A 504 -26.07 11.74 32.20
CA HIS A 504 -27.29 10.98 32.52
C HIS A 504 -27.76 9.99 31.43
N LEU A 505 -26.83 9.30 30.78
CA LEU A 505 -27.12 8.34 29.71
C LEU A 505 -27.67 7.02 30.31
N LYS A 506 -28.90 6.63 29.94
CA LYS A 506 -29.62 5.45 30.51
C LYS A 506 -29.19 4.07 29.94
N GLU A 507 -28.12 4.01 29.16
CA GLU A 507 -27.71 2.81 28.41
C GLU A 507 -26.58 2.05 29.12
N ALA A 508 -26.68 0.72 29.18
CA ALA A 508 -25.59 -0.16 29.64
C ALA A 508 -24.33 -0.03 28.76
N LEU A 509 -23.17 -0.46 29.27
CA LEU A 509 -21.88 -0.37 28.58
C LEU A 509 -21.83 -1.22 27.32
#